data_AF-A0A957YY96-F1
#
_entry.id   AF-A0A957YY96-F1
#
_cell.length_a   1.000
_cell.length_b   1.000
_cell.length_c   1.000
_cell.angle_alpha   90.00
_cell.angle_beta   90.00
_cell.angle_gamma   90.00
#
_symmetry.space_group_name_H-M   'P 1'
#
loop_
_entity.id
_entity.type
_entity.pdbx_description
1 polymer ?
#
loop_
_entity_poly.entity_id
_entity_poly.type
_entity_poly.pdbx_seq_one_letter_code
_entity_poly.pdbx_strand_id
1 'polypeptide(L)'
;MVSSHNCNDSAPGALPMVTSRFSQATRMRRQRRSAAAKSTGIAATLFLLLILLAGGCQQTQVKPDTSVTITVAGATSMRPVLVALGAEFSRQFPLVILNITGGDSTIGEDRVRGGQVDLAASTLISPSIPSDVTAAKTEQPLVRIPIGLDGLAIIVHKTNPIDNLTLAQLQELYSGRTWNWQELTNVDEEVQLVTREDGSGSRALFDERIMGEVPVALTAVVMPTSDDVVKYVAEYTGTIG
;
A
#
# COMPACT_ATOMS: atom_id res chain seq x y z
N MET A 1 11.08 -8.90 70.60
CA MET A 1 12.55 -9.02 70.46
C MET A 1 12.98 -7.97 69.45
N VAL A 2 13.91 -7.02 69.68
CA VAL A 2 15.16 -6.94 70.47
C VAL A 2 16.40 -7.09 69.56
N SER A 3 17.32 -6.12 69.67
CA SER A 3 18.69 -6.08 69.09
C SER A 3 18.80 -6.00 67.56
N SER A 4 19.84 -5.39 66.97
CA SER A 4 20.92 -4.49 67.46
C SER A 4 21.45 -3.68 66.25
N HIS A 5 22.04 -2.48 66.35
CA HIS A 5 23.39 -2.16 66.85
C HIS A 5 24.48 -3.15 66.32
N ASN A 6 25.67 -2.71 65.91
CA ASN A 6 26.39 -1.49 66.32
C ASN A 6 27.35 -0.94 65.23
N CYS A 7 27.85 0.29 65.43
CA CYS A 7 29.08 0.79 64.79
C CYS A 7 30.34 0.47 65.66
N ASN A 8 31.50 0.94 65.17
CA ASN A 8 32.88 0.96 65.73
C ASN A 8 33.81 -0.11 65.15
N ASP A 9 35.10 0.10 64.95
CA ASP A 9 36.03 1.25 64.89
C ASP A 9 37.42 0.62 64.69
N SER A 10 38.38 1.35 64.07
CA SER A 10 39.80 1.46 64.50
C SER A 10 40.75 1.72 63.32
N ALA A 11 41.69 2.64 63.54
CA ALA A 11 42.86 2.92 62.69
C ALA A 11 44.12 2.17 63.27
N PRO A 12 45.42 2.50 63.03
CA PRO A 12 46.05 3.72 62.47
C PRO A 12 47.13 3.48 61.37
N GLY A 13 47.68 4.59 60.81
CA GLY A 13 48.82 4.57 59.87
C GLY A 13 49.42 5.96 59.60
N ALA A 14 50.65 6.21 60.05
CA ALA A 14 51.29 7.53 60.27
C ALA A 14 51.51 8.50 59.07
N LEU A 15 51.75 9.78 59.46
CA LEU A 15 52.24 10.96 58.69
C LEU A 15 53.78 10.89 58.44
N PRO A 16 54.49 11.83 57.73
CA PRO A 16 54.19 13.24 57.35
C PRO A 16 54.38 13.54 55.83
N MET A 17 54.82 14.68 55.22
CA MET A 17 55.52 15.94 55.60
C MET A 17 55.47 16.96 54.42
N VAL A 18 55.72 18.29 54.50
CA VAL A 18 55.12 19.37 55.33
C VAL A 18 55.35 20.78 54.67
N THR A 19 54.36 21.71 54.74
CA THR A 19 54.44 23.15 54.30
C THR A 19 54.57 23.43 52.78
N SER A 20 54.34 24.63 52.21
CA SER A 20 54.14 26.03 52.69
C SER A 20 53.42 26.87 51.57
N ARG A 21 52.92 28.12 51.67
CA ARG A 21 52.59 29.09 52.76
C ARG A 21 51.90 30.34 52.13
N PHE A 22 51.03 31.06 52.87
CA PHE A 22 50.52 32.45 52.58
C PHE A 22 49.65 32.62 51.29
N SER A 23 48.78 33.64 51.10
CA SER A 23 48.31 34.74 51.97
C SER A 23 46.82 35.13 51.71
N GLN A 24 46.31 35.92 52.64
CA GLN A 24 44.99 36.53 52.87
C GLN A 24 44.15 37.04 51.65
N ALA A 25 42.83 37.08 51.85
CA ALA A 25 41.86 37.72 50.95
C ALA A 25 41.77 39.25 51.13
N THR A 26 41.38 39.98 50.07
CA THR A 26 40.82 41.34 50.22
C THR A 26 39.95 41.76 49.00
N ARG A 27 39.12 42.79 49.21
CA ARG A 27 38.41 43.64 48.23
C ARG A 27 37.16 43.08 47.53
N MET A 28 36.03 43.33 48.20
CA MET A 28 34.83 43.86 47.54
C MET A 28 35.13 45.18 46.78
N ARG A 29 34.12 45.67 46.01
CA ARG A 29 34.10 46.92 45.21
C ARG A 29 34.89 46.93 43.88
N ARG A 30 34.38 46.22 42.87
CA ARG A 30 34.16 46.77 41.51
C ARG A 30 33.38 45.78 40.62
N GLN A 31 32.11 46.09 40.30
CA GLN A 31 31.41 45.78 39.02
C GLN A 31 29.89 46.11 39.04
N ARG A 32 29.51 47.33 39.43
CA ARG A 32 28.26 47.93 38.90
C ARG A 32 28.50 48.36 37.45
N ARG A 33 28.52 47.40 36.49
CA ARG A 33 28.49 47.59 35.02
C ARG A 33 28.69 46.25 34.28
N SER A 34 27.61 45.64 33.75
CA SER A 34 27.62 44.70 32.59
C SER A 34 26.24 44.06 32.26
N ALA A 35 25.11 44.63 32.69
CA ALA A 35 23.77 44.04 32.47
C ALA A 35 23.27 44.03 31.01
N ALA A 36 24.00 44.63 30.07
CA ALA A 36 23.56 44.83 28.68
C ALA A 36 24.22 43.88 27.65
N ALA A 37 25.17 43.02 28.06
CA ALA A 37 26.02 42.27 27.14
C ALA A 37 25.64 40.78 26.93
N LYS A 38 24.49 40.32 27.47
CA LYS A 38 24.06 38.91 27.40
C LYS A 38 22.84 38.63 26.50
N SER A 39 22.13 39.67 26.07
CA SER A 39 20.92 39.54 25.25
C SER A 39 21.21 39.09 23.81
N THR A 40 22.25 39.63 23.19
CA THR A 40 22.63 39.35 21.79
C THR A 40 23.01 37.89 21.56
N GLY A 41 23.70 37.26 22.51
CA GLY A 41 24.08 35.84 22.42
C GLY A 41 22.88 34.90 22.41
N ILE A 42 21.86 35.18 23.23
CA ILE A 42 20.64 34.35 23.32
C ILE A 42 19.77 34.53 22.06
N ALA A 43 19.67 35.76 21.54
CA ALA A 43 18.99 36.00 20.26
C ALA A 43 19.68 35.29 19.10
N ALA A 44 21.02 35.31 19.05
CA ALA A 44 21.80 34.65 18.00
C ALA A 44 21.67 33.12 18.06
N THR A 45 21.70 32.49 19.25
CA THR A 45 21.51 31.04 19.35
C THR A 45 20.09 30.60 19.07
N LEU A 46 19.06 31.37 19.47
CA LEU A 46 17.68 31.09 19.07
C LEU A 46 17.47 31.21 17.56
N PHE A 47 18.06 32.23 16.91
CA PHE A 47 17.97 32.41 15.46
C PHE A 47 18.68 31.27 14.70
N LEU A 48 19.86 30.85 15.17
CA LEU A 48 20.59 29.71 14.59
C LEU A 48 19.82 28.38 14.77
N LEU A 49 19.20 28.17 15.94
CA LEU A 49 18.36 27.01 16.20
C LEU A 49 17.09 27.01 15.33
N LEU A 50 16.49 28.18 15.09
CA LEU A 50 15.34 28.33 14.20
C LEU A 50 15.69 27.99 12.74
N ILE A 51 16.89 28.37 12.27
CA ILE A 51 17.39 27.99 10.94
C ILE A 51 17.64 26.48 10.85
N LEU A 52 18.22 25.86 11.88
CA LEU A 52 18.41 24.41 11.96
C LEU A 52 17.08 23.64 11.95
N LEU A 53 16.04 24.17 12.59
CA LEU A 53 14.68 23.61 12.54
C LEU A 53 14.00 23.84 11.18
N ALA A 54 14.23 24.97 10.52
CA ALA A 54 13.64 25.29 9.22
C ALA A 54 14.22 24.49 8.05
N GLY A 55 15.46 23.98 8.14
CA GLY A 55 16.05 23.10 7.12
C GLY A 55 15.47 21.68 7.11
N GLY A 56 14.73 21.28 8.14
CA GLY A 56 14.34 19.89 8.41
C GLY A 56 13.13 19.33 7.66
N CYS A 57 12.81 19.80 6.44
CA CYS A 57 11.72 19.21 5.63
C CYS A 57 11.81 19.47 4.11
N GLN A 58 13.00 19.50 3.51
CA GLN A 58 13.13 19.53 2.06
C GLN A 58 13.21 18.10 1.51
N GLN A 59 12.10 17.59 0.98
CA GLN A 59 11.97 16.22 0.51
C GLN A 59 12.76 16.01 -0.79
N THR A 60 14.00 15.53 -0.67
CA THR A 60 14.94 15.36 -1.77
C THR A 60 14.37 14.44 -2.84
N GLN A 61 13.96 15.00 -3.99
CA GLN A 61 13.55 14.20 -5.13
C GLN A 61 14.79 13.49 -5.71
N VAL A 62 14.89 12.19 -5.46
CA VAL A 62 15.91 11.32 -6.03
C VAL A 62 15.65 11.18 -7.52
N LYS A 63 16.28 12.04 -8.33
CA LYS A 63 16.40 11.85 -9.76
C LYS A 63 17.60 10.94 -10.01
N PRO A 64 17.43 9.73 -10.58
CA PRO A 64 18.55 8.86 -10.87
C PRO A 64 19.36 9.42 -12.05
N ASP A 65 20.68 9.30 -12.00
CA ASP A 65 21.58 9.74 -13.08
C ASP A 65 21.65 8.74 -14.26
N THR A 66 21.01 7.58 -14.13
CA THR A 66 20.97 6.49 -15.11
C THR A 66 19.57 5.88 -15.20
N SER A 67 19.24 5.23 -16.31
CA SER A 67 17.94 4.59 -16.50
C SER A 67 17.68 3.46 -15.48
N VAL A 68 16.58 3.57 -14.74
CA VAL A 68 16.06 2.56 -13.81
C VAL A 68 14.80 1.95 -14.41
N THR A 69 14.69 0.63 -14.44
CA THR A 69 13.44 -0.06 -14.81
C THR A 69 12.73 -0.51 -13.55
N ILE A 70 11.42 -0.26 -13.47
CA ILE A 70 10.52 -0.78 -12.44
C ILE A 70 9.55 -1.73 -13.14
N THR A 71 9.59 -3.00 -12.77
CA THR A 71 8.71 -4.04 -13.34
C THR A 71 7.47 -4.21 -12.47
N VAL A 72 6.30 -4.20 -13.12
CA VAL A 72 5.00 -4.41 -12.50
C VAL A 72 4.40 -5.70 -13.06
N ALA A 73 3.75 -6.52 -12.23
CA ALA A 73 2.94 -7.65 -12.70
C ALA A 73 1.57 -7.72 -12.04
N GLY A 74 0.57 -8.20 -12.77
CA GLY A 74 -0.69 -8.66 -12.22
C GLY A 74 -1.91 -8.12 -12.94
N ALA A 75 -2.95 -7.81 -12.15
CA ALA A 75 -4.33 -7.52 -12.55
C ALA A 75 -4.50 -6.85 -13.93
N THR A 76 -4.98 -7.63 -14.90
CA THR A 76 -5.29 -7.15 -16.26
C THR A 76 -6.29 -5.99 -16.30
N SER A 77 -7.23 -5.89 -15.36
CA SER A 77 -8.16 -4.76 -15.25
C SER A 77 -7.47 -3.43 -14.95
N MET A 78 -6.37 -3.44 -14.19
CA MET A 78 -5.61 -2.23 -13.84
C MET A 78 -4.73 -1.72 -15.00
N ARG A 79 -4.50 -2.54 -16.04
CA ARG A 79 -3.53 -2.26 -17.12
C ARG A 79 -3.74 -0.89 -17.82
N PRO A 80 -4.96 -0.46 -18.20
CA PRO A 80 -5.14 0.84 -18.84
C PRO A 80 -4.74 2.02 -17.94
N VAL A 81 -5.08 1.94 -16.65
CA VAL A 81 -4.76 2.97 -15.65
C VAL A 81 -3.25 3.01 -15.40
N LEU A 82 -2.61 1.84 -15.24
CA LEU A 82 -1.16 1.75 -15.01
C LEU A 82 -0.35 2.27 -16.22
N VAL A 83 -0.80 2.01 -17.45
CA VAL A 83 -0.16 2.56 -18.66
C VAL A 83 -0.32 4.09 -18.72
N ALA A 84 -1.49 4.63 -18.40
CA ALA A 84 -1.72 6.08 -18.37
C ALA A 84 -0.89 6.79 -17.29
N LEU A 85 -0.88 6.24 -16.06
CA LEU A 85 -0.05 6.74 -14.96
C LEU A 85 1.45 6.65 -15.29
N GLY A 86 1.89 5.53 -15.87
CA GLY A 86 3.30 5.33 -16.24
C GLY A 86 3.77 6.26 -17.35
N ALA A 87 2.91 6.59 -18.31
CA ALA A 87 3.22 7.56 -19.36
C ALA A 87 3.44 8.97 -18.81
N GLU A 88 2.62 9.43 -17.87
CA GLU A 88 2.83 10.74 -17.22
C GLU A 88 3.99 10.72 -16.21
N PHE A 89 4.16 9.64 -15.46
CA PHE A 89 5.31 9.49 -14.56
C PHE A 89 6.64 9.56 -15.33
N SER A 90 6.75 8.88 -16.46
CA SER A 90 7.96 8.92 -17.31
C SER A 90 8.18 10.29 -17.98
N ARG A 91 7.16 11.15 -18.10
CA ARG A 91 7.34 12.55 -18.56
C ARG A 91 7.99 13.42 -17.47
N GLN A 92 7.72 13.13 -16.20
CA GLN A 92 8.30 13.83 -15.05
C GLN A 92 9.66 13.25 -14.63
N PHE A 93 9.85 11.95 -14.85
CA PHE A 93 11.07 11.19 -14.56
C PHE A 93 11.56 10.40 -15.80
N PRO A 94 12.17 11.05 -16.82
CA PRO A 94 12.54 10.40 -18.09
C PRO A 94 13.57 9.27 -18.01
N LEU A 95 14.19 9.07 -16.84
CA LEU A 95 15.13 7.99 -16.55
C LEU A 95 14.49 6.86 -15.72
N VAL A 96 13.16 6.84 -15.56
CA VAL A 96 12.44 5.70 -14.96
C VAL A 96 11.51 5.08 -16.01
N ILE A 97 11.70 3.78 -16.25
CA ILE A 97 10.96 2.99 -17.23
C ILE A 97 10.02 2.04 -16.49
N LEU A 98 8.71 2.15 -16.72
CA LEU A 98 7.71 1.26 -16.13
C LEU A 98 7.40 0.10 -17.08
N ASN A 99 7.87 -1.10 -16.73
CA ASN A 99 7.68 -2.34 -17.46
C ASN A 99 6.45 -3.09 -16.93
N ILE A 100 5.27 -2.82 -17.51
CA ILE A 100 3.99 -3.39 -17.06
C ILE A 100 3.76 -4.74 -17.75
N THR A 101 3.87 -5.82 -16.99
CA THR A 101 3.66 -7.21 -17.43
C THR A 101 2.28 -7.74 -17.01
N GLY A 102 1.72 -8.64 -17.81
CA GLY A 102 0.39 -9.22 -17.54
C GLY A 102 0.38 -10.37 -16.53
N GLY A 103 -0.82 -10.62 -16.00
CA GLY A 103 -1.18 -11.75 -15.15
C GLY A 103 -2.55 -11.51 -14.52
N ASP A 104 -2.97 -12.39 -13.63
CA ASP A 104 -4.03 -12.13 -12.67
C ASP A 104 -3.48 -11.47 -11.39
N SER A 105 -4.37 -11.17 -10.43
CA SER A 105 -4.00 -10.48 -9.18
C SER A 105 -3.15 -11.35 -8.25
N THR A 106 -3.41 -12.67 -8.21
CA THR A 106 -2.63 -13.63 -7.40
C THR A 106 -1.23 -13.80 -7.97
N ILE A 107 -1.09 -14.00 -9.29
CA ILE A 107 0.22 -14.05 -9.96
C ILE A 107 1.02 -12.75 -9.73
N GLY A 108 0.35 -11.59 -9.67
CA GLY A 108 0.99 -10.33 -9.28
C GLY A 108 1.58 -10.38 -7.87
N GLU A 109 0.76 -10.71 -6.86
CA GLU A 109 1.20 -10.79 -5.46
C GLU A 109 2.25 -11.88 -5.20
N ASP A 110 2.19 -13.00 -5.92
CA ASP A 110 3.18 -14.09 -5.79
C ASP A 110 4.52 -13.73 -6.45
N ARG A 111 4.52 -13.07 -7.62
CA ARG A 111 5.75 -12.61 -8.28
C ARG A 111 6.50 -11.58 -7.43
N VAL A 112 5.82 -10.61 -6.83
CA VAL A 112 6.50 -9.61 -5.96
C VAL A 112 7.00 -10.25 -4.66
N ARG A 113 6.24 -11.17 -4.06
CA ARG A 113 6.68 -11.90 -2.85
C ARG A 113 7.87 -12.82 -3.12
N GLY A 114 7.98 -13.35 -4.35
CA GLY A 114 9.13 -14.10 -4.84
C GLY A 114 10.29 -13.24 -5.34
N GLY A 115 10.24 -11.91 -5.25
CA GLY A 115 11.28 -11.00 -5.72
C GLY A 115 11.50 -10.99 -7.24
N GLN A 116 10.50 -11.41 -8.02
CA GLN A 116 10.58 -11.53 -9.49
C GLN A 116 10.20 -10.24 -10.22
N VAL A 117 9.49 -9.33 -9.54
CA VAL A 117 9.08 -8.01 -10.01
C VAL A 117 9.12 -7.02 -8.84
N ASP A 118 9.25 -5.74 -9.13
CA ASP A 118 9.34 -4.67 -8.12
C ASP A 118 7.97 -4.34 -7.49
N LEU A 119 6.88 -4.46 -8.26
CA LEU A 119 5.52 -4.09 -7.85
C LEU A 119 4.46 -5.09 -8.32
N ALA A 120 3.42 -5.29 -7.50
CA ALA A 120 2.22 -6.03 -7.87
C ALA A 120 1.05 -5.09 -8.18
N ALA A 121 0.34 -5.36 -9.27
CA ALA A 121 -1.00 -4.86 -9.54
C ALA A 121 -2.01 -5.89 -9.01
N SER A 122 -2.74 -5.55 -7.95
CA SER A 122 -3.68 -6.46 -7.29
C SER A 122 -5.00 -5.77 -6.98
N THR A 123 -6.09 -6.41 -7.39
CA THR A 123 -7.46 -6.03 -7.04
C THR A 123 -8.06 -6.93 -5.95
N LEU A 124 -7.26 -7.84 -5.37
CA LEU A 124 -7.63 -8.70 -4.22
C LEU A 124 -7.57 -7.92 -2.88
N ILE A 125 -7.85 -6.62 -2.93
CA ILE A 125 -7.75 -5.70 -1.80
C ILE A 125 -9.10 -5.68 -1.07
N SER A 126 -9.12 -6.22 0.14
CA SER A 126 -10.26 -6.05 1.04
C SER A 126 -10.48 -4.55 1.32
N PRO A 127 -11.72 -4.04 1.30
CA PRO A 127 -12.02 -2.65 1.67
C PRO A 127 -11.55 -2.28 3.08
N SER A 128 -11.42 -3.27 3.97
CA SER A 128 -10.76 -3.14 5.27
C SER A 128 -9.29 -3.56 5.17
N ILE A 129 -8.43 -2.65 4.72
CA ILE A 129 -7.00 -2.69 5.02
C ILE A 129 -6.76 -1.95 6.35
N PRO A 130 -6.33 -2.64 7.42
CA PRO A 130 -5.59 -1.99 8.50
C PRO A 130 -4.26 -1.49 7.94
N SER A 131 -3.77 -0.35 8.42
CA SER A 131 -2.42 0.17 8.14
C SER A 131 -1.27 -0.75 8.59
N ASP A 132 -1.62 -1.83 9.31
CA ASP A 132 -0.74 -2.54 10.20
C ASP A 132 -0.28 -3.85 9.57
N VAL A 133 1.04 -3.94 9.38
CA VAL A 133 1.80 -4.99 8.67
C VAL A 133 1.71 -6.39 9.34
N THR A 134 0.89 -6.52 10.39
CA THR A 134 0.90 -7.62 11.38
C THR A 134 -0.10 -8.76 11.11
N ALA A 135 -1.06 -8.58 10.21
CA ALA A 135 -2.20 -9.50 10.05
C ALA A 135 -1.99 -10.65 9.05
N ALA A 136 -0.95 -10.61 8.21
CA ALA A 136 -0.74 -11.57 7.13
C ALA A 136 0.04 -12.82 7.60
N LYS A 137 -0.56 -14.02 7.45
CA LYS A 137 0.12 -15.31 7.65
C LYS A 137 0.97 -15.69 6.42
N THR A 138 1.90 -14.82 6.03
CA THR A 138 2.76 -15.00 4.86
C THR A 138 4.16 -14.53 5.19
N GLU A 139 5.19 -15.25 4.73
CA GLU A 139 6.57 -15.07 5.22
C GLU A 139 7.20 -13.70 4.91
N GLN A 140 6.61 -12.94 3.97
CA GLN A 140 6.82 -11.50 3.85
C GLN A 140 5.45 -10.81 3.66
N PRO A 141 5.09 -9.82 4.51
CA PRO A 141 3.86 -9.06 4.37
C PRO A 141 4.01 -7.99 3.27
N LEU A 142 3.09 -7.98 2.31
CA LEU A 142 3.09 -6.99 1.22
C LEU A 142 2.56 -5.64 1.70
N VAL A 143 3.32 -4.57 1.47
CA VAL A 143 2.84 -3.19 1.66
C VAL A 143 1.89 -2.84 0.53
N ARG A 144 0.60 -2.62 0.86
CA ARG A 144 -0.45 -2.28 -0.11
C ARG A 144 -0.72 -0.77 -0.10
N ILE A 145 -0.70 -0.17 -1.29
CA ILE A 145 -0.97 1.26 -1.50
C ILE A 145 -2.18 1.39 -2.43
N PRO A 146 -3.34 1.90 -1.98
CA PRO A 146 -4.49 2.09 -2.84
C PRO A 146 -4.28 3.27 -3.79
N ILE A 147 -4.41 3.02 -5.10
CA ILE A 147 -4.26 4.04 -6.16
C ILE A 147 -5.60 4.48 -6.77
N GLY A 148 -6.71 3.87 -6.37
CA GLY A 148 -8.05 4.14 -6.87
C GLY A 148 -9.08 3.16 -6.30
N LEU A 149 -10.33 3.28 -6.73
CA LEU A 149 -11.39 2.30 -6.52
C LEU A 149 -11.56 1.49 -7.81
N ASP A 150 -11.60 0.16 -7.71
CA ASP A 150 -11.95 -0.72 -8.84
C ASP A 150 -13.46 -0.99 -8.85
N GLY A 151 -14.00 -1.31 -10.03
CA GLY A 151 -15.44 -1.49 -10.25
C GLY A 151 -15.72 -2.61 -11.23
N LEU A 152 -16.37 -3.68 -10.75
CA LEU A 152 -16.85 -4.77 -11.59
C LEU A 152 -18.16 -4.35 -12.28
N ALA A 153 -18.16 -4.40 -13.60
CA ALA A 153 -19.36 -4.31 -14.42
C ALA A 153 -19.60 -5.65 -15.11
N ILE A 154 -20.87 -6.06 -15.21
CA ILE A 154 -21.31 -7.20 -16.00
C ILE A 154 -21.81 -6.68 -17.34
N ILE A 155 -21.47 -7.35 -18.44
CA ILE A 155 -21.79 -6.94 -19.80
C ILE A 155 -22.53 -8.05 -20.56
N VAL A 156 -23.39 -7.66 -21.50
CA VAL A 156 -24.10 -8.55 -22.42
C VAL A 156 -23.81 -8.16 -23.86
N HIS A 157 -23.97 -9.09 -24.81
CA HIS A 157 -23.85 -8.75 -26.23
C HIS A 157 -24.87 -7.66 -26.62
N LYS A 158 -24.43 -6.70 -27.44
CA LYS A 158 -25.14 -5.46 -27.84
C LYS A 158 -26.54 -5.61 -28.48
N THR A 159 -27.01 -6.83 -28.73
CA THR A 159 -28.36 -7.14 -29.26
C THR A 159 -29.30 -7.71 -28.20
N ASN A 160 -28.79 -8.08 -27.02
CA ASN A 160 -29.61 -8.50 -25.90
C ASN A 160 -30.37 -7.27 -25.36
N PRO A 161 -31.72 -7.30 -25.28
CA PRO A 161 -32.53 -6.15 -24.90
C PRO A 161 -32.66 -5.96 -23.38
N ILE A 162 -31.87 -6.65 -22.55
CA ILE A 162 -32.00 -6.59 -21.09
C ILE A 162 -31.39 -5.29 -20.51
N ASP A 163 -32.24 -4.41 -19.98
CA ASP A 163 -31.82 -3.13 -19.39
C ASP A 163 -31.10 -3.31 -18.03
N ASN A 164 -31.52 -4.29 -17.22
CA ASN A 164 -30.99 -4.49 -15.87
C ASN A 164 -31.16 -5.94 -15.36
N LEU A 165 -30.26 -6.35 -14.46
CA LEU A 165 -30.32 -7.62 -13.74
C LEU A 165 -30.18 -7.38 -12.22
N THR A 166 -30.89 -8.16 -11.42
CA THR A 166 -30.65 -8.25 -9.97
C THR A 166 -29.52 -9.23 -9.66
N LEU A 167 -28.88 -9.10 -8.48
CA LEU A 167 -27.84 -10.06 -8.04
C LEU A 167 -28.37 -11.50 -7.97
N ALA A 168 -29.66 -11.68 -7.65
CA ALA A 168 -30.31 -12.99 -7.66
C ALA A 168 -30.41 -13.57 -9.09
N GLN A 169 -30.86 -12.77 -10.07
CA GLN A 169 -30.90 -13.21 -11.47
C GLN A 169 -29.50 -13.50 -12.03
N LEU A 170 -28.49 -12.72 -11.63
CA LEU A 170 -27.09 -13.02 -11.97
C LEU A 170 -26.63 -14.37 -11.38
N GLN A 171 -26.99 -14.68 -10.13
CA GLN A 171 -26.69 -15.98 -9.53
C GLN A 171 -27.45 -17.14 -10.21
N GLU A 172 -28.73 -16.96 -10.58
CA GLU A 172 -29.52 -17.97 -11.31
C GLU A 172 -28.97 -18.23 -12.72
N LEU A 173 -28.57 -17.17 -13.45
CA LEU A 173 -27.87 -17.27 -14.73
C LEU A 173 -26.53 -18.01 -14.57
N TYR A 174 -25.64 -17.51 -13.71
CA TYR A 174 -24.29 -18.04 -13.60
C TYR A 174 -24.20 -19.42 -12.92
N SER A 175 -25.23 -19.85 -12.18
CA SER A 175 -25.36 -21.24 -11.70
C SER A 175 -26.03 -22.17 -12.72
N GLY A 176 -26.45 -21.65 -13.88
CA GLY A 176 -27.07 -22.43 -14.96
C GLY A 176 -28.51 -22.89 -14.67
N ARG A 177 -29.22 -22.20 -13.77
CA ARG A 177 -30.64 -22.45 -13.48
C ARG A 177 -31.54 -21.80 -14.53
N THR A 178 -31.24 -20.54 -14.87
CA THR A 178 -31.74 -19.87 -16.07
C THR A 178 -30.71 -20.03 -17.18
N TRP A 179 -31.15 -20.49 -18.35
CA TRP A 179 -30.28 -20.90 -19.46
C TRP A 179 -30.73 -20.35 -20.82
N ASN A 180 -31.89 -19.71 -20.90
CA ASN A 180 -32.36 -19.01 -22.09
C ASN A 180 -32.88 -17.61 -21.74
N TRP A 181 -32.55 -16.63 -22.59
CA TRP A 181 -32.92 -15.22 -22.37
C TRP A 181 -34.43 -14.97 -22.35
N GLN A 182 -35.27 -15.90 -22.86
CA GLN A 182 -36.73 -15.79 -22.80
C GLN A 182 -37.31 -15.89 -21.38
N GLU A 183 -36.52 -16.35 -20.40
CA GLU A 183 -36.89 -16.34 -18.99
C GLU A 183 -36.84 -14.93 -18.37
N LEU A 184 -36.08 -14.01 -18.99
CA LEU A 184 -35.78 -12.67 -18.47
C LEU A 184 -36.13 -11.53 -19.46
N THR A 185 -36.36 -11.88 -20.73
CA THR A 185 -36.60 -10.97 -21.87
C THR A 185 -37.66 -11.57 -22.80
N ASN A 186 -37.87 -10.99 -23.97
CA ASN A 186 -38.71 -11.52 -25.05
C ASN A 186 -37.91 -12.19 -26.19
N VAL A 187 -36.64 -12.53 -25.98
CA VAL A 187 -35.75 -13.13 -26.99
C VAL A 187 -35.47 -14.60 -26.65
N ASP A 188 -35.84 -15.50 -27.58
CA ASP A 188 -35.45 -16.92 -27.52
C ASP A 188 -34.01 -17.08 -28.03
N GLU A 189 -33.06 -17.03 -27.10
CA GLU A 189 -31.62 -17.17 -27.34
C GLU A 189 -30.98 -17.84 -26.12
N GLU A 190 -30.02 -18.75 -26.34
CA GLU A 190 -29.33 -19.46 -25.25
C GLU A 190 -28.34 -18.55 -24.51
N VAL A 191 -28.21 -18.72 -23.20
CA VAL A 191 -27.30 -17.93 -22.35
C VAL A 191 -25.89 -18.49 -22.45
N GLN A 192 -25.03 -17.86 -23.25
CA GLN A 192 -23.60 -18.15 -23.23
C GLN A 192 -22.93 -17.43 -22.07
N LEU A 193 -22.64 -18.16 -20.99
CA LEU A 193 -21.89 -17.65 -19.85
C LEU A 193 -20.40 -17.48 -20.19
N VAL A 194 -19.81 -16.35 -19.76
CA VAL A 194 -18.36 -16.11 -19.74
C VAL A 194 -17.93 -15.81 -18.32
N THR A 195 -16.76 -16.33 -17.93
CA THR A 195 -16.12 -16.09 -16.64
C THR A 195 -14.65 -15.73 -16.81
N ARG A 196 -14.08 -15.12 -15.78
CA ARG A 196 -12.62 -14.97 -15.62
C ARG A 196 -11.99 -16.20 -14.97
N GLU A 197 -10.66 -16.29 -15.10
CA GLU A 197 -9.79 -17.34 -14.59
C GLU A 197 -9.58 -17.31 -13.07
N ASP A 198 -9.16 -18.45 -12.50
CA ASP A 198 -8.74 -18.54 -11.10
C ASP A 198 -7.57 -17.59 -10.82
N GLY A 199 -7.63 -16.88 -9.68
CA GLY A 199 -6.67 -15.83 -9.32
C GLY A 199 -7.04 -14.43 -9.83
N SER A 200 -7.99 -14.31 -10.77
CA SER A 200 -8.53 -13.02 -11.18
C SER A 200 -9.25 -12.33 -10.01
N GLY A 201 -8.84 -11.11 -9.67
CA GLY A 201 -9.56 -10.33 -8.66
C GLY A 201 -10.97 -9.94 -9.09
N SER A 202 -11.24 -9.85 -10.40
CA SER A 202 -12.59 -9.68 -10.93
C SER A 202 -13.46 -10.93 -10.67
N ARG A 203 -12.88 -12.14 -10.81
CA ARG A 203 -13.55 -13.40 -10.46
C ARG A 203 -13.80 -13.48 -8.95
N ALA A 204 -12.79 -13.17 -8.14
CA ALA A 204 -12.92 -13.20 -6.67
C ALA A 204 -14.02 -12.25 -6.16
N LEU A 205 -14.12 -11.03 -6.72
CA LEU A 205 -15.17 -10.09 -6.35
C LEU A 205 -16.56 -10.51 -6.86
N PHE A 206 -16.65 -11.11 -8.05
CA PHE A 206 -17.89 -11.71 -8.55
C PHE A 206 -18.38 -12.82 -7.61
N ASP A 207 -17.49 -13.73 -7.21
CA ASP A 207 -17.83 -14.82 -6.32
C ASP A 207 -18.21 -14.33 -4.92
N GLU A 208 -17.46 -13.39 -4.33
CA GLU A 208 -17.78 -12.79 -3.03
C GLU A 208 -19.16 -12.11 -3.00
N ARG A 209 -19.58 -11.48 -4.11
CA ARG A 209 -20.74 -10.56 -4.14
C ARG A 209 -21.98 -11.07 -4.85
N ILE A 210 -21.86 -12.07 -5.72
CA ILE A 210 -22.97 -12.60 -6.51
C ILE A 210 -23.18 -14.10 -6.23
N MET A 211 -22.12 -14.91 -6.20
CA MET A 211 -22.25 -16.37 -6.11
C MET A 211 -22.27 -16.91 -4.67
N GLY A 212 -21.46 -16.35 -3.78
CA GLY A 212 -21.26 -16.87 -2.44
C GLY A 212 -20.71 -18.30 -2.46
N GLU A 213 -21.49 -19.25 -1.94
CA GLU A 213 -21.15 -20.68 -1.93
C GLU A 213 -21.67 -21.44 -3.18
N VAL A 214 -22.41 -20.78 -4.08
CA VAL A 214 -22.97 -21.42 -5.27
C VAL A 214 -21.90 -21.52 -6.37
N PRO A 215 -21.58 -22.70 -6.91
CA PRO A 215 -20.62 -22.82 -7.99
C PRO A 215 -21.17 -22.21 -9.29
N VAL A 216 -20.29 -21.63 -10.10
CA VAL A 216 -20.63 -21.21 -11.47
C VAL A 216 -20.70 -22.44 -12.37
N ALA A 217 -21.64 -22.43 -13.32
CA ALA A 217 -21.92 -23.52 -14.22
C ALA A 217 -20.69 -23.92 -15.07
N LEU A 218 -20.51 -25.23 -15.25
CA LEU A 218 -19.40 -25.81 -16.02
C LEU A 218 -19.47 -25.51 -17.53
N THR A 219 -20.54 -24.85 -17.99
CA THR A 219 -20.72 -24.31 -19.36
C THR A 219 -20.11 -22.92 -19.54
N ALA A 220 -19.68 -22.24 -18.47
CA ALA A 220 -19.09 -20.92 -18.54
C ALA A 220 -17.69 -20.95 -19.19
N VAL A 221 -17.53 -20.17 -20.26
CA VAL A 221 -16.26 -20.07 -20.99
C VAL A 221 -15.27 -19.22 -20.20
N VAL A 222 -14.11 -19.79 -19.87
CA VAL A 222 -13.06 -19.11 -19.08
C VAL A 222 -12.20 -18.24 -19.99
N MET A 223 -12.17 -16.93 -19.73
CA MET A 223 -11.38 -15.93 -20.44
C MET A 223 -10.22 -15.42 -19.57
N PRO A 224 -8.97 -15.38 -20.06
CA PRO A 224 -7.78 -15.12 -19.25
C PRO A 224 -7.50 -13.62 -19.00
N THR A 225 -8.23 -12.70 -19.64
CA THR A 225 -8.08 -11.25 -19.40
C THR A 225 -9.42 -10.53 -19.50
N SER A 226 -9.53 -9.35 -18.88
CA SER A 226 -10.71 -8.48 -19.01
C SER A 226 -10.98 -8.09 -20.47
N ASP A 227 -9.92 -7.89 -21.27
CA ASP A 227 -10.05 -7.52 -22.69
C ASP A 227 -10.61 -8.67 -23.52
N ASP A 228 -10.35 -9.92 -23.13
CA ASP A 228 -10.85 -11.10 -23.85
C ASP A 228 -12.33 -11.38 -23.55
N VAL A 229 -12.78 -11.12 -22.31
CA VAL A 229 -14.23 -11.08 -21.99
C VAL A 229 -14.94 -10.05 -22.88
N VAL A 230 -14.42 -8.81 -22.94
CA VAL A 230 -15.03 -7.73 -23.74
C VAL A 230 -15.08 -8.09 -25.23
N LYS A 231 -14.05 -8.74 -25.78
CA LYS A 231 -14.07 -9.23 -27.17
C LYS A 231 -15.13 -10.31 -27.38
N TYR A 232 -15.13 -11.35 -26.54
CA TYR A 232 -16.02 -12.50 -26.69
C TYR A 232 -17.49 -12.09 -26.55
N VAL A 233 -17.82 -11.25 -25.57
CA VAL A 233 -19.16 -10.67 -25.39
C VAL A 233 -19.56 -9.73 -26.55
N ALA A 234 -18.61 -9.16 -27.29
CA ALA A 234 -18.88 -8.35 -28.48
C ALA A 234 -18.97 -9.15 -29.79
N GLU A 235 -18.47 -10.40 -29.82
CA GLU A 235 -18.40 -11.30 -30.97
C GLU A 235 -19.58 -12.27 -31.02
N TYR A 236 -19.97 -12.87 -29.89
CA TYR A 236 -21.00 -13.91 -29.82
C TYR A 236 -22.31 -13.36 -29.23
N THR A 237 -23.43 -13.59 -29.92
CA THR A 237 -24.78 -13.28 -29.41
C THR A 237 -25.15 -14.22 -28.24
N GLY A 238 -26.19 -13.92 -27.47
CA GLY A 238 -26.55 -14.67 -26.26
C GLY A 238 -25.57 -14.55 -25.09
N THR A 239 -24.45 -13.85 -25.24
CA THR A 239 -23.37 -13.85 -24.24
C THR A 239 -23.59 -12.86 -23.10
N ILE A 240 -23.24 -13.29 -21.88
CA ILE A 240 -23.02 -12.46 -20.68
C ILE A 240 -21.62 -12.73 -20.08
N GLY A 241 -20.93 -11.69 -19.59
CA GLY A 241 -19.55 -11.77 -19.07
C GLY A 241 -19.18 -10.68 -18.08
#